data_AF-A0A4Y6IH52-F1
#
_entry.id   AF-A0A4Y6IH52-F1
#
_cell.length_a   1.000
_cell.length_b   1.000
_cell.length_c   1.000
_cell.angle_alpha   90.00
_cell.angle_beta   90.00
_cell.angle_gamma   90.00
#
_symmetry.space_group_name_H-M   'P 1'
#
loop_
_entity.id
_entity.type
_entity.pdbx_description
1 polymer ?
#
loop_
_entity_poly.entity_id
_entity_poly.type
_entity_poly.pdbx_seq_one_letter_code
_entity_poly.pdbx_strand_id
1 'polypeptide(L)'
;MKPLLTVALLCAPLTLSAAQFERESVRYDDNGKPIISAQLKLAPINARVAQQQTTLETVETHWTKPALEDAEQVTNPDALWYGEETLASPVVYEHTHFIHPDEHYFDAMNRWLARDGFKQVAWSLDSDTMAVLNSAPAGTVSFAGSIRTVMKALSRQLGTPFEFVEDNIRPMAALHQFHGRDVQIAEVKGASIQEAIASLATEYQWNWHDDNWRSPHNYTLTSSYPIVTPKGDINRALTTVLKGYPVDAQLLNSTRTLFITAQ
;
A
#
# COMPACT_ATOMS: atom_id res chain seq x y z
N MET A 1 -13.57 13.70 -57.71
CA MET A 1 -12.44 12.79 -57.37
C MET A 1 -11.83 13.23 -56.05
N LYS A 2 -12.03 12.43 -54.99
CA LYS A 2 -11.30 12.44 -53.71
C LYS A 2 -11.37 11.01 -53.16
N PRO A 3 -10.26 10.30 -52.90
CA PRO A 3 -10.33 9.04 -52.19
C PRO A 3 -10.27 9.30 -50.67
N LEU A 4 -11.22 8.71 -49.94
CA LEU A 4 -11.18 8.59 -48.49
C LEU A 4 -10.28 7.39 -48.14
N LEU A 5 -9.18 7.66 -47.44
CA LEU A 5 -8.33 6.62 -46.84
C LEU A 5 -8.98 6.14 -45.55
N THR A 6 -9.38 4.87 -45.51
CA THR A 6 -9.78 4.16 -44.29
C THR A 6 -8.54 3.51 -43.70
N VAL A 7 -8.09 3.96 -42.53
CA VAL A 7 -7.03 3.31 -41.75
C VAL A 7 -7.69 2.34 -40.78
N ALA A 8 -7.48 1.04 -40.99
CA ALA A 8 -7.84 0.00 -40.03
C ALA A 8 -6.71 -0.16 -39.01
N LEU A 9 -6.97 0.18 -37.75
CA LEU A 9 -6.09 -0.18 -36.63
C LEU A 9 -6.27 -1.68 -36.35
N LEU A 10 -5.24 -2.48 -36.59
CA LEU A 10 -5.14 -3.84 -36.05
C LEU A 10 -4.87 -3.75 -34.55
N CYS A 11 -5.87 -4.04 -33.71
CA CYS A 11 -5.65 -4.43 -32.34
C CYS A 11 -5.24 -5.91 -32.30
N ALA A 12 -3.96 -6.19 -32.04
CA ALA A 12 -3.53 -7.54 -31.69
C ALA A 12 -4.02 -7.87 -30.27
N PRO A 13 -4.60 -9.05 -30.02
CA PRO A 13 -4.95 -9.48 -28.68
C PRO A 13 -3.68 -9.84 -27.90
N LEU A 14 -3.37 -9.06 -26.86
CA LEU A 14 -2.43 -9.50 -25.82
C LEU A 14 -3.11 -10.59 -25.01
N THR A 15 -2.83 -11.85 -25.32
CA THR A 15 -3.22 -12.98 -24.47
C THR A 15 -2.34 -12.98 -23.22
N LEU A 16 -2.84 -12.44 -22.10
CA LEU A 16 -2.25 -12.72 -20.80
C LEU A 16 -2.46 -14.21 -20.49
N SER A 17 -1.39 -15.00 -20.50
CA SER A 17 -1.43 -16.37 -19.99
C SER A 17 -1.77 -16.34 -18.51
N ALA A 18 -2.92 -16.88 -18.13
CA ALA A 18 -3.35 -16.99 -16.74
C ALA A 18 -2.35 -17.85 -15.95
N ALA A 19 -1.90 -17.36 -14.79
CA ALA A 19 -1.10 -18.15 -13.86
C ALA A 19 -1.94 -19.33 -13.34
N GLN A 20 -1.36 -20.54 -13.34
CA GLN A 20 -2.01 -21.75 -12.81
C GLN A 20 -1.40 -22.10 -11.45
N PHE A 21 -2.26 -22.41 -10.47
CA PHE A 21 -1.83 -22.90 -9.16
C PHE A 21 -1.38 -24.37 -9.27
N GLU A 22 -0.14 -24.67 -8.87
CA GLU A 22 0.43 -26.03 -8.96
C GLU A 22 0.20 -26.81 -7.65
N ARG A 23 0.20 -26.10 -6.51
CA ARG A 23 -0.07 -26.68 -5.19
C ARG A 23 -0.56 -25.62 -4.22
N GLU A 24 -1.64 -25.93 -3.51
CA GLU A 24 -2.07 -25.20 -2.32
C GLU A 24 -1.80 -26.09 -1.10
N SER A 25 -1.20 -25.50 -0.06
CA SER A 25 -0.96 -26.20 1.20
C SER A 25 -1.39 -25.32 2.35
N VAL A 26 -2.07 -25.95 3.32
CA VAL A 26 -2.43 -25.31 4.58
C VAL A 26 -1.50 -25.86 5.65
N ARG A 27 -0.74 -24.97 6.29
CA ARG A 27 0.07 -25.26 7.48
C ARG A 27 -0.49 -24.45 8.65
N TYR A 28 -0.05 -24.74 9.86
CA TYR A 28 -0.35 -23.95 11.04
C TYR A 28 0.96 -23.46 11.64
N ASP A 29 1.01 -22.21 12.08
CA ASP A 29 2.17 -21.69 12.82
C ASP A 29 2.20 -22.20 14.28
N ASP A 30 3.24 -21.84 15.02
CA ASP A 30 3.42 -22.23 16.44
C ASP A 30 2.29 -21.72 17.35
N ASN A 31 1.49 -20.76 16.90
CA ASN A 31 0.33 -20.21 17.61
C ASN A 31 -1.00 -20.82 17.13
N GLY A 32 -0.97 -21.82 16.25
CA GLY A 32 -2.16 -22.48 15.70
C GLY A 32 -2.91 -21.65 14.65
N LYS A 33 -2.30 -20.59 14.09
CA LYS A 33 -2.88 -19.77 13.03
C LYS A 33 -2.63 -20.44 11.67
N PRO A 34 -3.67 -20.58 10.82
CA PRO A 34 -3.49 -21.20 9.50
C PRO A 34 -2.65 -20.30 8.58
N ILE A 35 -1.60 -20.88 8.02
CA ILE A 35 -0.78 -20.33 6.93
C ILE A 35 -1.18 -21.07 5.67
N ILE A 36 -1.82 -20.36 4.73
CA ILE A 36 -2.10 -20.87 3.39
C ILE A 36 -0.93 -20.45 2.51
N SER A 37 -0.19 -21.42 1.97
CA SER A 37 0.89 -21.20 1.01
C SER A 37 0.49 -21.83 -0.32
N ALA A 38 0.49 -21.04 -1.39
CA ALA A 38 0.30 -21.54 -2.74
C ALA A 38 1.58 -21.38 -3.57
N GLN A 39 1.95 -22.43 -4.31
CA GLN A 39 2.97 -22.38 -5.34
C GLN A 39 2.32 -22.09 -6.70
N LEU A 40 2.69 -20.94 -7.28
CA LEU A 40 2.29 -20.55 -8.62
C LEU A 40 3.37 -20.96 -9.63
N LYS A 41 2.95 -21.62 -10.70
CA LYS A 41 3.82 -21.91 -11.84
C LYS A 41 3.65 -20.80 -12.87
N LEU A 42 4.66 -19.93 -12.96
CA LEU A 42 4.73 -18.94 -14.02
C LEU A 42 5.24 -19.61 -15.30
N ALA A 43 4.65 -19.28 -16.45
CA ALA A 43 5.18 -19.72 -17.73
C ALA A 43 6.59 -19.12 -17.95
N PRO A 44 7.52 -19.85 -18.58
CA PRO A 44 8.85 -19.33 -18.87
C PRO A 44 8.76 -18.07 -19.73
N ILE A 45 9.36 -16.98 -19.26
CA ILE A 45 9.47 -15.73 -20.00
C ILE A 45 10.50 -15.95 -21.11
N ASN A 46 10.02 -16.24 -22.32
CA ASN A 46 10.89 -16.24 -23.51
C ASN A 46 11.21 -14.78 -23.89
N ALA A 47 12.22 -14.20 -23.24
CA ALA A 47 12.78 -12.94 -23.68
C ALA A 47 13.48 -13.15 -25.03
N ARG A 48 12.81 -12.79 -26.13
CA ARG A 48 13.50 -12.59 -27.42
C ARG A 48 14.38 -11.36 -27.28
N VAL A 49 15.67 -11.60 -27.02
CA VAL A 49 16.70 -10.57 -27.18
C VAL A 49 16.77 -10.23 -28.67
N ALA A 50 16.26 -9.06 -29.05
CA ALA A 50 16.51 -8.52 -30.38
C ALA A 50 18.01 -8.19 -30.45
N GLN A 51 18.78 -9.00 -31.17
CA GLN A 51 20.15 -8.65 -31.54
C GLN A 51 20.08 -7.46 -32.52
N GLN A 52 20.25 -6.25 -32.01
CA GLN A 52 20.59 -5.10 -32.84
C GLN A 52 22.05 -5.29 -33.29
N GLN A 53 22.24 -5.58 -34.58
CA GLN A 53 23.54 -5.51 -35.23
C GLN A 53 23.96 -4.04 -35.30
N THR A 54 24.88 -3.63 -34.43
CA THR A 54 25.57 -2.34 -34.56
C THR A 54 26.68 -2.48 -35.59
N THR A 55 26.45 -1.99 -36.81
CA THR A 55 27.52 -1.71 -37.78
C THR A 55 28.30 -0.47 -37.31
N LEU A 56 29.55 -0.66 -36.90
CA LEU A 56 30.52 0.40 -36.63
C LEU A 56 31.18 0.81 -37.95
N GLU A 57 30.94 2.06 -38.38
CA GLU A 57 31.73 2.73 -39.42
C GLU A 57 33.07 3.18 -38.85
N THR A 58 34.14 2.71 -39.50
CA THR A 58 35.54 3.06 -39.21
C THR A 58 35.84 4.44 -39.78
N VAL A 59 36.14 5.42 -38.93
CA VAL A 59 36.76 6.69 -39.34
C VAL A 59 38.26 6.60 -39.04
N GLU A 60 39.05 6.54 -40.10
CA GLU A 60 40.50 6.67 -40.06
C GLU A 60 40.91 8.14 -39.84
N THR A 61 41.72 8.41 -38.82
CA THR A 61 42.67 9.54 -38.87
C THR A 61 44.00 9.17 -38.23
N HIS A 62 45.01 9.20 -39.09
CA HIS A 62 46.45 9.32 -38.85
C HIS A 62 46.87 10.27 -37.71
N TRP A 63 47.87 9.89 -36.90
CA TRP A 63 49.22 10.50 -36.87
C TRP A 63 50.07 10.09 -35.64
N THR A 64 51.28 9.61 -35.98
CA THR A 64 52.60 9.67 -35.31
C THR A 64 52.94 8.97 -33.98
N LYS A 65 53.92 8.07 -34.13
CA LYS A 65 54.85 7.42 -33.18
C LYS A 65 55.90 8.42 -32.65
N PRO A 66 56.37 8.34 -31.39
CA PRO A 66 57.63 7.62 -31.02
C PRO A 66 57.48 6.93 -29.65
N ALA A 67 58.37 6.13 -29.06
CA ALA A 67 59.53 5.30 -29.36
C ALA A 67 59.63 4.31 -28.16
N LEU A 68 60.31 3.19 -28.34
CA LEU A 68 60.38 2.05 -27.44
C LEU A 68 61.02 2.35 -26.06
N GLU A 69 60.52 1.67 -25.03
CA GLU A 69 61.30 1.20 -23.88
C GLU A 69 60.68 -0.09 -23.31
N ASP A 70 61.54 -0.86 -22.65
CA ASP A 70 61.59 -2.33 -22.60
C ASP A 70 60.64 -3.04 -21.62
N ALA A 71 60.44 -4.35 -21.91
CA ALA A 71 60.29 -5.51 -21.01
C ALA A 71 59.11 -5.49 -20.00
N GLU A 72 58.37 -6.57 -19.73
CA GLU A 72 58.77 -7.96 -19.50
C GLU A 72 57.58 -8.90 -19.78
N GLN A 73 57.91 -10.07 -20.30
CA GLN A 73 57.01 -11.22 -20.31
C GLN A 73 56.90 -11.79 -18.89
N VAL A 74 55.67 -11.92 -18.38
CA VAL A 74 55.35 -12.89 -17.33
C VAL A 74 54.37 -13.89 -17.90
N THR A 75 54.91 -15.05 -18.23
CA THR A 75 54.17 -16.29 -18.45
C THR A 75 53.58 -16.76 -17.13
N ASN A 76 52.26 -16.98 -17.08
CA ASN A 76 51.68 -17.95 -16.17
C ASN A 76 50.50 -18.68 -16.82
N PRO A 77 50.72 -19.86 -17.43
CA PRO A 77 49.66 -20.67 -18.01
C PRO A 77 49.24 -21.75 -17.00
N ASP A 78 48.69 -21.37 -15.85
CA ASP A 78 48.07 -22.33 -14.93
C ASP A 78 47.06 -21.63 -14.00
N ALA A 79 45.90 -21.30 -14.58
CA ALA A 79 44.68 -21.04 -13.82
C ALA A 79 43.47 -21.40 -14.68
N LEU A 80 43.28 -22.69 -14.93
CA LEU A 80 41.97 -23.21 -15.32
C LEU A 80 41.05 -23.10 -14.09
N TRP A 81 40.53 -21.89 -13.90
CA TRP A 81 39.49 -21.59 -12.94
C TRP A 81 38.21 -22.28 -13.42
N TYR A 82 37.90 -23.45 -12.86
CA TYR A 82 36.55 -24.01 -12.94
C TYR A 82 35.66 -23.07 -12.14
N GLY A 83 35.01 -22.13 -12.83
CA GLY A 83 33.90 -21.38 -12.28
C GLY A 83 32.78 -22.36 -11.97
N GLU A 84 32.67 -22.75 -10.70
CA GLU A 84 31.48 -23.40 -10.19
C GLU A 84 30.35 -22.38 -10.28
N GLU A 85 29.60 -22.42 -11.39
CA GLU A 85 28.29 -21.76 -11.49
C GLU A 85 27.41 -22.35 -10.40
N THR A 86 27.42 -21.75 -9.21
CA THR A 86 26.39 -21.96 -8.20
C THR A 86 25.07 -21.55 -8.84
N LEU A 87 24.36 -22.54 -9.40
CA LEU A 87 22.99 -22.41 -9.87
C LEU A 87 22.18 -21.89 -8.69
N ALA A 88 21.83 -20.60 -8.74
CA ALA A 88 21.04 -19.96 -7.71
C ALA A 88 19.77 -20.80 -7.49
N SER A 89 19.59 -21.29 -6.27
CA SER A 89 18.38 -22.05 -5.92
C SER A 89 17.14 -21.22 -6.25
N PRO A 90 16.08 -21.84 -6.80
CA PRO A 90 14.89 -21.09 -7.19
C PRO A 90 14.30 -20.37 -5.98
N VAL A 91 14.09 -19.05 -6.11
CA VAL A 91 13.39 -18.26 -5.11
C VAL A 91 11.92 -18.67 -5.10
N VAL A 92 11.50 -19.39 -4.07
CA VAL A 92 10.09 -19.77 -3.88
C VAL A 92 9.36 -18.60 -3.22
N TYR A 93 8.37 -18.04 -3.91
CA TYR A 93 7.51 -16.99 -3.36
C TYR A 93 6.27 -17.61 -2.71
N GLU A 94 6.21 -17.62 -1.39
CA GLU A 94 5.00 -18.02 -0.67
C GLU A 94 3.98 -16.87 -0.68
N HIS A 95 2.87 -17.09 -1.37
CA HIS A 95 1.72 -16.18 -1.36
C HIS A 95 0.84 -16.51 -0.16
N THR A 96 0.54 -15.49 0.65
CA THR A 96 -0.22 -15.62 1.90
C THR A 96 -1.48 -14.76 1.93
N HIS A 97 -1.65 -13.86 0.96
CA HIS A 97 -2.76 -12.92 0.87
C HIS A 97 -3.46 -13.09 -0.47
N PHE A 98 -4.64 -13.71 -0.45
CA PHE A 98 -5.43 -14.01 -1.64
C PHE A 98 -6.71 -13.18 -1.65
N ILE A 99 -7.07 -12.74 -2.85
CA ILE A 99 -8.36 -12.12 -3.18
C ILE A 99 -9.06 -13.02 -4.20
N HIS A 100 -10.22 -13.54 -3.83
CA HIS A 100 -11.06 -14.37 -4.68
C HIS A 100 -11.95 -13.51 -5.60
N PRO A 101 -12.39 -14.02 -6.76
CA PRO A 101 -13.24 -13.25 -7.69
C PRO A 101 -14.64 -12.95 -7.16
N ASP A 102 -15.07 -13.61 -6.09
CA ASP A 102 -16.37 -13.46 -5.44
C ASP A 102 -16.32 -12.57 -4.17
N GLU A 103 -15.15 -12.03 -3.81
CA GLU A 103 -15.00 -11.09 -2.70
C GLU A 103 -14.52 -9.72 -3.18
N HIS A 104 -14.92 -8.65 -2.48
CA HIS A 104 -14.41 -7.32 -2.76
C HIS A 104 -12.99 -7.14 -2.20
N TYR A 105 -12.21 -6.21 -2.76
CA TYR A 105 -10.90 -5.86 -2.21
C TYR A 105 -10.99 -5.44 -0.74
N PHE A 106 -12.02 -4.68 -0.38
CA PHE A 106 -12.29 -4.23 0.99
C PHE A 106 -12.48 -5.41 1.97
N ASP A 107 -13.24 -6.42 1.57
CA ASP A 107 -13.53 -7.59 2.39
C ASP A 107 -12.27 -8.44 2.60
N ALA A 108 -11.49 -8.66 1.53
CA ALA A 108 -10.20 -9.34 1.61
C ALA A 108 -9.22 -8.62 2.55
N MET A 109 -9.14 -7.29 2.46
CA MET A 109 -8.30 -6.46 3.32
C MET A 109 -8.71 -6.58 4.79
N ASN A 110 -10.00 -6.48 5.11
CA ASN A 110 -10.50 -6.66 6.47
C ASN A 110 -10.17 -8.05 7.01
N ARG A 111 -10.35 -9.08 6.20
CA ARG A 111 -10.00 -10.46 6.57
C ARG A 111 -8.50 -10.60 6.87
N TRP A 112 -7.63 -10.01 6.07
CA TRP A 112 -6.18 -10.04 6.31
C TRP A 112 -5.79 -9.27 7.57
N LEU A 113 -6.38 -8.10 7.80
CA LEU A 113 -6.12 -7.27 8.97
C LEU A 113 -6.60 -7.95 10.26
N ALA A 114 -7.80 -8.54 10.24
CA ALA A 114 -8.32 -9.32 11.37
C ALA A 114 -7.43 -10.53 11.67
N ARG A 115 -6.99 -11.24 10.62
CA ARG A 115 -6.05 -12.35 10.74
C ARG A 115 -4.73 -11.91 11.38
N ASP A 116 -4.26 -10.70 11.10
CA ASP A 116 -3.02 -10.14 11.65
C ASP A 116 -3.20 -9.44 13.00
N GLY A 117 -4.38 -9.55 13.61
CA GLY A 117 -4.65 -9.14 14.99
C GLY A 117 -5.16 -7.71 15.16
N PHE A 118 -5.40 -6.99 14.07
CA PHE A 118 -6.00 -5.67 14.12
C PHE A 118 -7.48 -5.77 14.44
N LYS A 119 -7.90 -5.16 15.56
CA LYS A 119 -9.29 -5.20 16.04
C LYS A 119 -10.13 -4.06 15.50
N GLN A 120 -9.50 -2.94 15.17
CA GLN A 120 -10.17 -1.77 14.62
C GLN A 120 -9.31 -1.18 13.50
N VAL A 121 -9.96 -0.72 12.42
CA VAL A 121 -9.28 -0.12 11.27
C VAL A 121 -9.94 1.22 10.97
N ALA A 122 -9.14 2.29 10.98
CA ALA A 122 -9.58 3.61 10.57
C ALA A 122 -9.48 3.77 9.06
N TRP A 123 -10.50 4.36 8.45
CA TRP A 123 -10.56 4.57 7.01
C TRP A 123 -10.71 6.07 6.72
N SER A 124 -9.77 6.63 5.98
CA SER A 124 -9.83 8.00 5.46
C SER A 124 -9.48 8.00 3.98
N LEU A 125 -10.40 7.46 3.18
CA LEU A 125 -10.29 7.31 1.74
C LEU A 125 -11.39 8.14 1.04
N ASP A 126 -11.07 8.65 -0.14
CA ASP A 126 -12.03 9.31 -1.02
C ASP A 126 -13.07 8.33 -1.59
N SER A 127 -14.14 8.88 -2.16
CA SER A 127 -15.25 8.09 -2.71
C SER A 127 -14.80 7.19 -3.86
N ASP A 128 -13.86 7.65 -4.67
CA ASP A 128 -13.42 6.96 -5.88
C ASP A 128 -12.60 5.72 -5.51
N THR A 129 -11.71 5.87 -4.53
CA THR A 129 -10.92 4.78 -3.95
C THR A 129 -11.82 3.79 -3.24
N MET A 130 -12.81 4.25 -2.46
CA MET A 130 -13.78 3.36 -1.82
C MET A 130 -14.61 2.59 -2.86
N ALA A 131 -15.00 3.22 -3.97
CA ALA A 131 -15.71 2.53 -5.05
C ALA A 131 -14.86 1.42 -5.67
N VAL A 132 -13.56 1.66 -5.89
CA VAL A 132 -12.63 0.63 -6.37
C VAL A 132 -12.45 -0.48 -5.34
N LEU A 133 -12.29 -0.16 -4.06
CA LEU A 133 -12.14 -1.16 -3.00
C LEU A 133 -13.41 -2.01 -2.81
N ASN A 134 -14.57 -1.45 -3.09
CA ASN A 134 -15.86 -2.16 -3.09
C ASN A 134 -16.15 -2.91 -4.40
N SER A 135 -15.16 -3.06 -5.29
CA SER A 135 -15.25 -3.92 -6.47
C SER A 135 -14.53 -5.25 -6.24
N ALA A 136 -14.83 -6.25 -7.08
CA ALA A 136 -14.18 -7.56 -7.06
C ALA A 136 -13.19 -7.69 -8.23
N PRO A 137 -12.10 -8.47 -8.08
CA PRO A 137 -11.19 -8.73 -9.18
C PRO A 137 -11.81 -9.65 -10.23
N ALA A 138 -11.36 -9.56 -11.49
CA ALA A 138 -11.83 -10.44 -12.57
C ALA A 138 -11.39 -11.91 -12.41
N GLY A 139 -10.45 -12.19 -11.50
CA GLY A 139 -9.91 -13.50 -11.20
C GLY A 139 -9.16 -13.48 -9.87
N THR A 140 -8.62 -14.63 -9.46
CA THR A 140 -7.86 -14.70 -8.20
C THR A 140 -6.60 -13.86 -8.27
N VAL A 141 -6.44 -12.94 -7.31
CA VAL A 141 -5.22 -12.15 -7.12
C VAL A 141 -4.51 -12.65 -5.87
N SER A 142 -3.19 -12.76 -5.92
CA SER A 142 -2.39 -13.21 -4.79
C SER A 142 -1.19 -12.30 -4.57
N PHE A 143 -0.86 -12.05 -3.30
CA PHE A 143 0.33 -11.30 -2.89
C PHE A 143 1.17 -12.11 -1.90
N ALA A 144 2.49 -11.88 -1.98
CA ALA A 144 3.48 -12.40 -1.05
C ALA A 144 4.02 -11.28 -0.14
N GLY A 145 4.45 -11.65 1.06
CA GLY A 145 5.08 -10.75 2.03
C GLY A 145 4.19 -10.29 3.17
N SER A 146 4.64 -9.26 3.89
CA SER A 146 3.94 -8.67 5.04
C SER A 146 2.75 -7.82 4.61
N ILE A 147 1.78 -7.65 5.51
CA ILE A 147 0.58 -6.83 5.27
C ILE A 147 0.92 -5.42 4.74
N ARG A 148 1.97 -4.79 5.27
CA ARG A 148 2.46 -3.49 4.80
C ARG A 148 2.91 -3.51 3.33
N THR A 149 3.62 -4.56 2.94
CA THR A 149 4.09 -4.73 1.55
C THR A 149 2.92 -5.04 0.62
N VAL A 150 1.99 -5.88 1.08
CA VAL A 150 0.77 -6.27 0.37
C VAL A 150 -0.12 -5.06 0.13
N MET A 151 -0.41 -4.25 1.15
CA MET A 151 -1.22 -3.03 1.01
C MET A 151 -0.61 -2.05 0.01
N LYS A 152 0.72 -1.88 0.04
CA LYS A 152 1.44 -1.05 -0.94
C LYS A 152 1.40 -1.62 -2.36
N ALA A 153 1.43 -2.94 -2.51
CA ALA A 153 1.31 -3.59 -3.82
C ALA A 153 -0.11 -3.46 -4.37
N LEU A 154 -1.12 -3.71 -3.52
CA LEU A 154 -2.53 -3.59 -3.86
C LEU A 154 -2.88 -2.16 -4.30
N SER A 155 -2.49 -1.15 -3.53
CA SER A 155 -2.71 0.26 -3.89
C SER A 155 -2.14 0.59 -5.28
N ARG A 156 -0.95 0.10 -5.61
CA ARG A 156 -0.34 0.29 -6.94
C ARG A 156 -1.09 -0.46 -8.03
N GLN A 157 -1.51 -1.70 -7.78
CA GLN A 157 -2.26 -2.51 -8.73
C GLN A 157 -3.62 -1.89 -9.08
N LEU A 158 -4.30 -1.32 -8.09
CA LEU A 158 -5.60 -0.68 -8.26
C LEU A 158 -5.51 0.71 -8.93
N GLY A 159 -4.31 1.30 -8.99
CA GLY A 159 -4.13 2.68 -9.45
C GLY A 159 -4.71 3.74 -8.50
N THR A 160 -5.11 3.35 -7.29
CA THR A 160 -5.64 4.23 -6.25
C THR A 160 -4.62 4.35 -5.12
N PRO A 161 -3.88 5.47 -5.02
CA PRO A 161 -2.83 5.61 -4.02
C PRO A 161 -3.46 5.73 -2.62
N PHE A 162 -3.14 4.79 -1.75
CA PHE A 162 -3.46 4.83 -0.32
C PHE A 162 -2.29 4.25 0.47
N GLU A 163 -2.18 4.68 1.72
CA GLU A 163 -1.11 4.31 2.64
C GLU A 163 -1.69 3.54 3.82
N PHE A 164 -0.91 2.57 4.30
CA PHE A 164 -1.25 1.74 5.44
C PHE A 164 -0.32 2.05 6.62
N VAL A 165 -0.90 2.36 7.76
CA VAL A 165 -0.18 2.66 9.00
C VAL A 165 -0.74 1.81 10.13
N GLU A 166 0.15 1.34 11.00
CA GLU A 166 -0.16 0.52 12.17
C GLU A 166 0.06 1.35 13.43
N ASP A 167 -0.79 1.19 14.43
CA ASP A 167 -0.50 1.67 15.77
C ASP A 167 0.41 0.64 16.47
N ASN A 168 1.56 1.09 16.96
CA ASN A 168 2.54 0.19 17.58
C ASN A 168 2.15 -0.24 19.01
N ILE A 169 1.16 0.42 19.61
CA ILE A 169 0.76 0.21 21.01
C ILE A 169 -0.62 -0.44 21.07
N ARG A 170 -1.56 0.04 20.27
CA ARG A 170 -2.94 -0.48 20.21
C ARG A 170 -3.09 -1.42 19.03
N PRO A 171 -3.97 -2.45 19.08
CA PRO A 171 -4.26 -3.33 17.95
C PRO A 171 -5.16 -2.61 16.91
N MET A 172 -4.70 -1.47 16.41
CA MET A 172 -5.39 -0.59 15.47
C MET A 172 -4.52 -0.37 14.24
N ALA A 173 -5.17 -0.21 13.09
CA ALA A 173 -4.52 0.20 11.87
C ALA A 173 -5.32 1.30 11.17
N ALA A 174 -4.71 1.93 10.17
CA ALA A 174 -5.37 2.92 9.37
C ALA A 174 -5.00 2.79 7.89
N LEU A 175 -5.98 3.10 7.04
CA LEU A 175 -5.79 3.36 5.63
C LEU A 175 -6.18 4.80 5.30
N HIS A 176 -5.28 5.52 4.65
CA HIS A 176 -5.47 6.95 4.36
C HIS A 176 -4.80 7.40 3.07
N GLN A 177 -5.16 8.61 2.63
CA GLN A 177 -4.56 9.28 1.45
C GLN A 177 -3.84 10.59 1.80
N PHE A 178 -3.41 10.74 3.06
CA PHE A 178 -2.62 11.89 3.51
C PHE A 178 -1.15 11.80 3.06
N HIS A 179 -0.91 11.82 1.75
CA HIS A 179 0.40 11.57 1.16
C HIS A 179 1.53 12.40 1.75
N GLY A 180 2.60 11.71 2.19
CA GLY A 180 3.81 12.35 2.70
C GLY A 180 3.63 13.06 4.05
N ARG A 181 2.56 12.77 4.80
CA ARG A 181 2.31 13.36 6.11
C ARG A 181 2.29 12.27 7.19
N ASP A 182 2.88 12.59 8.33
CA ASP A 182 2.70 11.79 9.53
C ASP A 182 1.23 11.81 9.96
N VAL A 183 0.71 10.65 10.32
CA VAL A 183 -0.67 10.47 10.76
C VAL A 183 -0.73 10.02 12.21
N GLN A 184 -1.89 10.26 12.82
CA GLN A 184 -2.25 9.77 14.13
C GLN A 184 -3.57 9.02 14.01
N ILE A 185 -3.59 7.81 14.59
CA ILE A 185 -4.82 7.05 14.78
C ILE A 185 -5.36 7.46 16.15
N ALA A 186 -6.60 7.91 16.21
CA ALA A 186 -7.26 8.31 17.45
C ALA A 186 -8.52 7.48 17.67
N GLU A 187 -8.83 7.17 18.92
CA GLU A 187 -10.03 6.41 19.26
C GLU A 187 -11.15 7.35 19.72
N VAL A 188 -12.24 7.38 18.97
CA VAL A 188 -13.46 8.08 19.35
C VAL A 188 -14.17 7.18 20.35
N LYS A 189 -14.18 7.56 21.63
CA LYS A 189 -14.70 6.73 22.73
C LYS A 189 -15.41 7.54 23.80
N GLY A 190 -16.37 6.92 24.48
CA GLY A 190 -17.19 7.54 25.52
C GLY A 190 -18.63 7.07 25.41
N ALA A 191 -19.46 7.40 26.40
CA ALA A 191 -20.90 7.18 26.35
C ALA A 191 -21.63 8.24 25.50
N SER A 192 -20.98 9.38 25.23
CA SER A 192 -21.58 10.51 24.51
C SER A 192 -20.59 11.25 23.63
N ILE A 193 -21.09 12.12 22.74
CA ILE A 193 -20.28 12.98 21.87
C ILE A 193 -19.41 13.95 22.69
N GLN A 194 -19.93 14.48 23.80
CA GLN A 194 -19.15 15.29 24.71
C GLN A 194 -17.93 14.53 25.27
N GLU A 195 -18.12 13.31 25.75
CA GLU A 195 -17.02 12.47 26.25
C GLU A 195 -16.04 12.09 25.14
N ALA A 196 -16.54 11.80 23.95
CA ALA A 196 -15.71 11.51 22.78
C ALA A 196 -14.80 12.69 22.41
N ILE A 197 -15.34 13.90 22.44
CA ILE A 197 -14.57 15.12 22.18
C ILE A 197 -13.56 15.38 23.30
N ALA A 198 -13.94 15.17 24.56
CA ALA A 198 -13.02 15.29 25.70
C ALA A 198 -11.82 14.32 25.56
N SER A 199 -12.10 13.07 25.16
CA SER A 199 -11.07 12.07 24.88
C SER A 199 -10.15 12.49 23.73
N LEU A 200 -10.72 12.97 22.62
CA LEU A 200 -9.94 13.49 21.49
C LEU A 200 -9.12 14.71 21.88
N ALA A 201 -9.67 15.65 22.63
CA ALA A 201 -8.93 16.82 23.10
C ALA A 201 -7.68 16.38 23.90
N THR A 202 -7.84 15.40 24.79
CA THR A 202 -6.71 14.82 25.54
C THR A 202 -5.68 14.17 24.62
N GLU A 203 -6.13 13.33 23.67
CA GLU A 203 -5.25 12.61 22.72
C GLU A 203 -4.47 13.54 21.77
N TYR A 204 -5.04 14.72 21.46
CA TYR A 204 -4.40 15.76 20.65
C TYR A 204 -3.72 16.86 21.47
N GLN A 205 -3.68 16.74 22.81
CA GLN A 205 -3.06 17.71 23.73
C GLN A 205 -3.71 19.11 23.67
N TRP A 206 -5.05 19.14 23.65
CA TRP A 206 -5.89 20.32 23.77
C TRP A 206 -6.52 20.42 25.17
N ASN A 207 -6.72 21.64 25.63
CA ASN A 207 -7.38 21.96 26.88
C ASN A 207 -8.89 21.78 26.73
N TRP A 208 -9.43 20.92 27.59
CA TRP A 208 -10.86 20.62 27.68
C TRP A 208 -11.30 20.72 29.15
N HIS A 209 -12.41 21.42 29.37
CA HIS A 209 -13.14 21.47 30.64
C HIS A 209 -14.63 21.29 30.35
N ASP A 210 -15.43 20.92 31.35
CA ASP A 210 -16.86 20.68 31.13
C ASP A 210 -17.61 21.94 30.65
N ASP A 211 -17.16 23.12 31.09
CA ASP A 211 -17.68 24.43 30.65
C ASP A 211 -17.40 24.75 29.18
N ASN A 212 -16.55 23.96 28.52
CA ASN A 212 -16.29 24.07 27.09
C ASN A 212 -17.43 23.52 26.24
N TRP A 213 -18.29 22.69 26.83
CA TRP A 213 -19.49 22.19 26.19
C TRP A 213 -20.65 23.19 26.36
N ARG A 214 -21.01 23.89 25.28
CA ARG A 214 -22.05 24.93 25.25
C ARG A 214 -23.26 24.56 24.38
N SER A 215 -23.37 23.29 23.99
CA SER A 215 -24.56 22.76 23.32
C SER A 215 -25.59 22.30 24.35
N PRO A 216 -26.89 22.62 24.18
CA PRO A 216 -27.94 22.10 25.06
C PRO A 216 -28.18 20.58 24.87
N HIS A 217 -27.66 19.99 23.80
CA HIS A 217 -27.91 18.59 23.43
C HIS A 217 -26.62 17.79 23.40
N ASN A 218 -26.50 16.78 24.26
CA ASN A 218 -25.42 15.80 24.27
C ASN A 218 -25.91 14.46 23.71
N TYR A 219 -25.37 14.07 22.56
CA TYR A 219 -25.80 12.88 21.82
C TYR A 219 -25.07 11.63 22.32
N THR A 220 -25.77 10.51 22.41
CA THR A 220 -25.18 9.22 22.80
C THR A 220 -24.27 8.68 21.71
N LEU A 221 -23.10 8.16 22.11
CA LEU A 221 -22.20 7.42 21.24
C LEU A 221 -22.51 5.92 21.38
N THR A 222 -22.84 5.25 20.27
CA THR A 222 -23.25 3.83 20.31
C THR A 222 -22.07 2.88 20.49
N SER A 223 -20.93 3.21 19.89
CA SER A 223 -19.74 2.37 19.92
C SER A 223 -18.49 3.21 19.71
N SER A 224 -17.37 2.78 20.29
CA SER A 224 -16.06 3.35 19.97
C SER A 224 -15.64 2.97 18.56
N TYR A 225 -14.94 3.87 17.88
CA TYR A 225 -14.36 3.61 16.55
C TYR A 225 -13.08 4.42 16.34
N PRO A 226 -12.14 3.92 15.51
CA PRO A 226 -10.90 4.63 15.25
C PRO A 226 -11.10 5.63 14.10
N ILE A 227 -10.42 6.76 14.18
CA ILE A 227 -10.27 7.72 13.09
C ILE A 227 -8.79 7.93 12.82
N VAL A 228 -8.46 8.37 11.61
CA VAL A 228 -7.09 8.73 11.23
C VAL A 228 -7.06 10.15 10.70
N THR A 229 -6.13 10.95 11.18
CA THR A 229 -5.88 12.31 10.70
C THR A 229 -4.39 12.55 10.56
N PRO A 230 -3.95 13.61 9.87
CA PRO A 230 -2.60 14.12 10.04
C PRO A 230 -2.32 14.38 11.53
N LYS A 231 -1.08 14.11 11.94
CA LYS A 231 -0.66 14.22 13.34
C LYS A 231 -0.88 15.65 13.86
N GLY A 232 -1.61 15.77 14.98
CA GLY A 232 -1.94 17.05 15.60
C GLY A 232 -3.08 17.85 14.95
N ASP A 233 -3.68 17.38 13.84
CA ASP A 233 -4.81 18.04 13.17
C ASP A 233 -6.14 17.72 13.87
N ILE A 234 -6.35 18.32 15.05
CA ILE A 234 -7.60 18.13 15.81
C ILE A 234 -8.82 18.63 15.03
N ASN A 235 -8.65 19.66 14.20
CA ASN A 235 -9.77 20.25 13.46
C ASN A 235 -10.41 19.21 12.53
N ARG A 236 -9.58 18.44 11.82
CA ARG A 236 -10.05 17.34 10.99
C ARG A 236 -10.67 16.21 11.81
N ALA A 237 -10.11 15.89 12.98
CA ALA A 237 -10.67 14.88 13.87
C ALA A 237 -12.09 15.27 14.31
N LEU A 238 -12.27 16.52 14.78
CA LEU A 238 -13.56 17.06 15.18
C LEU A 238 -14.53 17.14 14.02
N THR A 239 -14.10 17.61 12.85
CA THR A 239 -14.95 17.63 11.64
C THR A 239 -15.46 16.23 11.29
N THR A 240 -14.63 15.20 11.49
CA THR A 240 -15.01 13.81 11.21
C THR A 240 -16.02 13.29 12.22
N VAL A 241 -15.80 13.54 13.51
CA VAL A 241 -16.69 13.06 14.58
C VAL A 241 -18.01 13.82 14.64
N LEU A 242 -17.98 15.13 14.42
CA LEU A 242 -19.15 15.99 14.48
C LEU A 242 -20.01 15.94 13.20
N LYS A 243 -19.55 15.25 12.16
CA LYS A 243 -20.28 15.11 10.91
C LYS A 243 -21.66 14.49 11.16
N GLY A 244 -22.71 15.25 10.87
CA GLY A 244 -24.11 14.83 11.04
C GLY A 244 -24.73 15.21 12.38
N TYR A 245 -23.97 15.82 13.31
CA TYR A 245 -24.50 16.40 14.53
C TYR A 245 -24.66 17.92 14.37
N PRO A 246 -25.73 18.54 14.92
CA PRO A 246 -25.97 19.97 14.81
C PRO A 246 -25.15 20.74 15.86
N VAL A 247 -23.84 20.53 15.87
CA VAL A 247 -22.88 21.18 16.76
C VAL A 247 -21.64 21.57 15.98
N ASP A 248 -21.03 22.69 16.38
CA ASP A 248 -19.81 23.21 15.79
C ASP A 248 -18.68 23.25 16.82
N ALA A 249 -17.46 23.06 16.31
CA ALA A 249 -16.24 23.20 17.08
C ALA A 249 -15.59 24.58 16.85
N GLN A 250 -15.29 25.28 17.94
CA GLN A 250 -14.53 26.52 17.94
C GLN A 250 -13.17 26.29 18.60
N LEU A 251 -12.10 26.45 17.83
CA LEU A 251 -10.73 26.21 18.26
C LEU A 251 -10.02 27.53 18.58
N LEU A 252 -9.64 27.73 19.83
CA LEU A 252 -8.77 28.83 20.26
C LEU A 252 -7.31 28.36 20.24
N ASN A 253 -6.67 28.53 19.09
CA ASN A 253 -5.32 28.00 18.83
C ASN A 253 -4.24 28.51 19.81
N SER A 254 -4.33 29.77 20.25
CA SER A 254 -3.32 30.40 21.12
C SER A 254 -3.19 29.71 22.49
N THR A 255 -4.31 29.23 23.03
CA THR A 255 -4.38 28.54 24.31
C THR A 255 -4.67 27.05 24.15
N ARG A 256 -4.72 26.54 22.91
CA ARG A 256 -5.17 25.18 22.56
C ARG A 256 -6.46 24.79 23.28
N THR A 257 -7.42 25.71 23.35
CA THR A 257 -8.71 25.46 24.01
C THR A 257 -9.79 25.19 22.97
N LEU A 258 -10.57 24.14 23.16
CA LEU A 258 -11.68 23.76 22.28
C LEU A 258 -13.02 24.12 22.92
N PHE A 259 -13.96 24.73 22.20
CA PHE A 259 -15.34 24.91 22.62
C PHE A 259 -16.29 24.22 21.64
N ILE A 260 -17.41 23.69 22.13
CA ILE A 260 -18.48 23.12 21.31
C ILE A 260 -19.75 23.94 21.49
N THR A 261 -20.33 24.42 20.40
CA THR A 261 -21.57 25.21 20.39
C THR A 261 -22.64 24.53 19.55
N ALA A 262 -23.91 24.78 19.81
CA ALA A 262 -24.97 24.42 18.86
C ALA A 262 -24.84 25.26 17.58
N GLN A 263 -25.23 24.67 16.46
CA GLN A 263 -25.43 25.37 15.18
C GLN A 263 -26.64 26.31 15.22
#